data_AF-A0A645J0U4-F1
#
_entry.id   AF-A0A645J0U4-F1
#
_cell.length_a   1.000
_cell.length_b   1.000
_cell.length_c   1.000
_cell.angle_alpha   90.00
_cell.angle_beta   90.00
_cell.angle_gamma   90.00
#
_symmetry.space_group_name_H-M   'P 1'
#
loop_
_entity.id
_entity.type
_entity.pdbx_description
1 polymer ?
#
loop_
_entity_poly.entity_id
_entity_poly.type
_entity_poly.pdbx_seq_one_letter_code
_entity_poly.pdbx_strand_id
1 'polypeptide(L)'
;MKTKRYPYARISRALTHCLLDIRKKPLRPPDYARLLGMRKSAAPLLERAGQNGFPLITRPAKENHPGIAQDMRAEELWYIGAGLPAASAWQKRMIIV
;
A
#
# COMPACT_ATOMS: atom_id res chain seq x y z
N MET A 1 -5.70 -7.27 -25.02
CA MET A 1 -5.30 -8.56 -25.62
C MET A 1 -3.81 -8.56 -25.97
N LYS A 2 -3.10 -9.70 -25.83
CA LYS A 2 -1.62 -9.81 -25.97
C LYS A 2 -1.13 -9.53 -27.39
N THR A 3 -0.10 -8.68 -27.53
CA THR A 3 0.53 -8.38 -28.83
C THR A 3 2.06 -8.33 -28.69
N LYS A 4 2.79 -8.23 -29.82
CA LYS A 4 4.26 -8.04 -29.80
C LYS A 4 4.70 -6.80 -29.01
N ARG A 5 3.86 -5.75 -28.99
CA ARG A 5 4.09 -4.49 -28.25
C ARG A 5 3.64 -4.57 -26.78
N TYR A 6 2.71 -5.45 -26.44
CA TYR A 6 2.09 -5.55 -25.12
C TYR A 6 2.24 -6.96 -24.53
N PRO A 7 3.32 -7.21 -23.76
CA PRO A 7 3.47 -8.46 -23.02
C PRO A 7 2.41 -8.58 -21.92
N TYR A 8 2.18 -9.81 -21.44
CA TYR A 8 1.18 -10.08 -20.40
C TYR A 8 1.37 -9.21 -19.15
N ALA A 9 2.61 -9.01 -18.69
CA ALA A 9 2.88 -8.15 -17.53
C ALA A 9 2.43 -6.69 -17.74
N ARG A 10 2.52 -6.15 -18.97
CA ARG A 10 2.06 -4.80 -19.28
C ARG A 10 0.53 -4.73 -19.30
N ILE A 11 -0.13 -5.75 -19.84
CA ILE A 11 -1.60 -5.83 -19.86
C ILE A 11 -2.13 -6.00 -18.44
N SER A 12 -1.54 -6.90 -17.66
CA SER A 12 -1.90 -7.12 -16.25
C SER A 12 -1.79 -5.82 -15.45
N ARG A 13 -0.67 -5.10 -15.55
CA ARG A 13 -0.52 -3.78 -14.90
C ARG A 13 -1.58 -2.78 -15.36
N ALA A 14 -1.88 -2.71 -16.66
CA ALA A 14 -2.92 -1.82 -17.18
C ALA A 14 -4.30 -2.14 -16.60
N LEU A 15 -4.66 -3.43 -16.51
CA LEU A 15 -5.91 -3.87 -15.87
C LEU A 15 -5.94 -3.53 -14.38
N THR A 16 -4.84 -3.74 -13.65
CA THR A 16 -4.73 -3.33 -12.25
C THR A 16 -4.90 -1.82 -12.09
N HIS A 17 -4.30 -1.01 -12.97
CA HIS A 17 -4.50 0.43 -12.95
C HIS A 17 -5.97 0.81 -13.21
N CYS A 18 -6.66 0.14 -14.14
CA CYS A 18 -8.08 0.36 -14.37
C CYS A 18 -8.94 -0.02 -13.14
N LEU A 19 -8.67 -1.17 -12.52
CA LEU A 19 -9.39 -1.63 -11.31
C LEU A 19 -9.23 -0.67 -10.14
N LEU A 20 -8.07 -0.02 -10.02
CA LEU A 20 -7.74 0.88 -8.93
C LEU A 20 -7.99 2.36 -9.23
N ASP A 21 -8.53 2.70 -10.41
CA ASP A 21 -8.65 4.07 -10.95
C ASP A 21 -7.31 4.86 -10.89
N ILE A 22 -6.20 4.19 -11.17
CA ILE A 22 -4.88 4.83 -11.20
C ILE A 22 -4.68 5.51 -12.55
N ARG A 23 -4.81 6.84 -12.54
CA ARG A 23 -4.55 7.69 -13.71
C ARG A 23 -3.06 8.01 -13.85
N LYS A 24 -2.66 8.35 -15.07
CA LYS A 24 -1.28 8.77 -15.37
C LYS A 24 -0.97 10.04 -14.56
N LYS A 25 -0.03 9.93 -13.63
CA LYS A 25 0.49 11.03 -12.80
C LYS A 25 2.00 11.16 -13.02
N PRO A 26 2.60 12.34 -12.82
CA PRO A 26 4.05 12.47 -12.80
C PRO A 26 4.63 11.58 -11.70
N LEU A 27 5.80 10.99 -11.95
CA LEU A 27 6.51 10.21 -10.94
C LEU A 27 6.90 11.17 -9.81
N ARG A 28 6.48 10.85 -8.58
CA ARG A 28 6.80 11.60 -7.37
C ARG A 28 7.54 10.70 -6.39
N PRO A 29 8.45 11.24 -5.57
CA PRO A 29 8.97 10.48 -4.45
C PRO A 29 7.81 10.04 -3.53
N PRO A 30 7.96 8.93 -2.81
CA PRO A 30 6.95 8.50 -1.85
C PRO A 30 6.84 9.53 -0.72
N ASP A 31 5.61 9.90 -0.37
CA ASP A 31 5.35 10.93 0.65
C ASP A 31 5.28 10.35 2.07
N TYR A 32 5.29 9.01 2.22
CA TYR A 32 5.23 8.30 3.50
C TYR A 32 5.80 6.89 3.45
N ALA A 33 6.06 6.31 4.64
CA ALA A 33 6.34 4.89 4.81
C ALA A 33 5.23 4.22 5.61
N ARG A 34 4.66 3.14 5.08
CA ARG A 34 3.73 2.27 5.80
C ARG A 34 4.51 1.17 6.52
N LEU A 35 4.40 1.12 7.84
CA LEU A 35 5.04 0.08 8.65
C LEU A 35 4.16 -1.18 8.70
N LEU A 36 4.59 -2.21 7.97
CA LEU A 36 3.87 -3.49 7.89
C LEU A 36 4.24 -4.44 9.03
N GLY A 37 5.50 -4.40 9.46
CA GLY A 37 5.98 -5.19 10.56
C GLY A 37 7.38 -4.76 11.00
N MET A 38 7.73 -5.12 12.23
CA MET A 38 9.03 -4.79 12.81
C MET A 38 9.49 -5.87 13.78
N ARG A 39 10.80 -5.99 13.96
CA ARG A 39 11.37 -6.79 15.04
C ARG A 39 11.30 -6.01 16.35
N LYS A 40 11.10 -6.69 17.49
CA LYS A 40 11.12 -6.01 18.81
C LYS A 40 12.42 -5.22 19.05
N SER A 41 13.56 -5.76 18.64
CA SER A 41 14.87 -5.10 18.76
C SER A 41 15.03 -3.85 17.89
N ALA A 42 14.20 -3.68 16.85
CA ALA A 42 14.26 -2.54 15.94
C ALA A 42 13.36 -1.36 16.37
N ALA A 43 12.65 -1.48 17.50
CA ALA A 43 11.83 -0.39 18.06
C ALA A 43 12.57 0.96 18.17
N PRO A 44 13.77 1.04 18.80
CA PRO A 44 14.46 2.32 18.95
C PRO A 44 14.91 2.94 17.62
N LEU A 45 15.14 2.11 16.59
CA LEU A 45 15.51 2.59 15.26
C LEU A 45 14.31 3.26 14.57
N LEU A 46 13.15 2.62 14.61
CA LEU A 46 11.94 3.12 13.97
C LEU A 46 11.39 4.36 14.66
N GLU A 47 11.54 4.46 15.99
CA GLU A 47 11.20 5.66 16.75
C GLU A 47 12.04 6.86 16.27
N ARG A 48 13.35 6.69 16.12
CA ARG A 48 14.24 7.74 15.58
C ARG A 48 13.95 8.05 14.11
N ALA A 49 13.61 7.05 13.30
CA ALA A 49 13.26 7.27 11.90
C ALA A 49 11.99 8.12 11.75
N GLY A 50 10.98 7.92 12.61
CA GLY A 50 9.77 8.75 12.63
C GLY A 50 10.03 10.20 13.07
N GLN A 51 11.05 10.45 13.87
CA GLN A 51 11.43 11.81 14.32
C GLN A 51 12.14 12.62 13.22
N ASN A 52 12.78 11.96 12.25
CA ASN A 52 13.55 12.61 11.17
C ASN A 52 12.69 13.17 10.02
N GLY A 53 11.40 13.40 10.25
CA GLY A 53 10.53 14.14 9.33
C GLY A 53 9.88 13.34 8.20
N PHE A 54 10.14 12.04 8.08
CA PHE A 54 9.43 11.17 7.14
C PHE A 54 8.26 10.46 7.84
N PRO A 55 7.00 10.67 7.42
CA PRO A 55 5.84 10.16 8.16
C PRO A 55 5.78 8.63 8.10
N LEU A 56 5.88 8.01 9.27
CA LEU A 56 5.80 6.57 9.47
C LEU A 56 4.39 6.18 9.94
N ILE A 57 3.65 5.51 9.07
CA ILE A 57 2.25 5.20 9.27
C ILE A 57 2.12 3.76 9.74
N THR A 58 1.71 3.59 10.99
CA THR A 58 1.55 2.28 11.64
C THR A 58 0.11 1.78 11.65
N ARG A 59 -0.86 2.71 11.62
CA ARG A 59 -2.30 2.43 11.68
C ARG A 59 -3.02 3.16 10.54
N PRO A 60 -3.23 2.50 9.38
CA PRO A 60 -3.84 3.16 8.22
C PRO A 60 -5.26 3.65 8.50
N ALA A 61 -6.02 2.95 9.35
CA ALA A 61 -7.39 3.33 9.71
C ALA A 61 -7.53 4.66 10.48
N LYS A 62 -6.42 5.21 11.00
CA LYS A 62 -6.43 6.49 11.74
C LYS A 62 -5.84 7.64 10.95
N GLU A 63 -5.34 7.38 9.76
CA GLU A 63 -4.53 8.34 9.00
C GLU A 63 -5.27 8.81 7.75
N ASN A 64 -5.23 10.12 7.48
CA ASN A 64 -6.00 10.74 6.39
C ASN A 64 -5.08 11.16 5.21
N HIS A 65 -4.09 10.32 4.88
CA HIS A 65 -3.17 10.59 3.80
C HIS A 65 -3.74 10.06 2.46
N PRO A 66 -3.77 10.86 1.37
CA PRO A 66 -4.37 10.44 0.09
C PRO A 66 -3.70 9.22 -0.52
N GLY A 67 -2.40 9.02 -0.28
CA GLY A 67 -1.68 7.82 -0.70
C GLY A 67 -2.15 6.55 0.03
N ILE A 68 -2.51 6.64 1.31
CA ILE A 68 -3.04 5.50 2.06
C ILE A 68 -4.37 5.07 1.48
N ALA A 69 -5.27 6.00 1.17
CA ALA A 69 -6.57 5.65 0.62
C ALA A 69 -6.44 4.81 -0.66
N GLN A 70 -5.44 5.12 -1.50
CA GLN A 70 -5.14 4.34 -2.69
C GLN A 70 -4.56 2.96 -2.37
N ASP A 71 -3.61 2.87 -1.44
CA ASP A 71 -3.03 1.60 -1.00
C ASP A 71 -4.08 0.69 -0.34
N MET A 72 -4.96 1.27 0.48
CA MET A 72 -6.03 0.54 1.17
C MET A 72 -7.07 0.03 0.18
N ARG A 73 -7.42 0.80 -0.86
CA ARG A 73 -8.27 0.30 -1.96
C ARG A 73 -7.67 -0.92 -2.66
N ALA A 74 -6.35 -0.92 -2.85
CA ALA A 74 -5.65 -2.06 -3.43
C ALA A 74 -5.71 -3.29 -2.52
N GLU A 75 -5.55 -3.09 -1.22
CA GLU A 75 -5.67 -4.14 -0.21
C GLU A 75 -7.10 -4.68 -0.12
N GLU A 76 -8.12 -3.82 -0.08
CA GLU A 76 -9.53 -4.21 -0.14
C GLU A 76 -9.84 -5.10 -1.35
N LEU A 77 -9.39 -4.70 -2.54
CA LEU A 77 -9.57 -5.48 -3.76
C LEU A 77 -8.89 -6.85 -3.67
N TRP A 78 -7.71 -6.91 -3.05
CA TRP A 78 -7.02 -8.17 -2.80
C TRP A 78 -7.80 -9.07 -1.83
N TYR A 79 -8.33 -8.52 -0.74
CA TYR A 79 -9.17 -9.26 0.22
C TYR A 79 -10.43 -9.81 -0.45
N ILE A 80 -11.10 -9.00 -1.27
CA ILE A 80 -12.26 -9.45 -2.07
C ILE A 80 -11.87 -10.63 -2.96
N GLY A 81 -10.74 -10.53 -3.68
CA GLY A 81 -10.23 -11.61 -4.53
C GLY A 81 -9.84 -12.88 -3.76
N ALA A 82 -9.47 -12.74 -2.49
CA ALA A 82 -9.18 -13.86 -1.58
C ALA A 82 -10.44 -14.45 -0.92
N GLY A 83 -11.65 -13.97 -1.25
CA GLY A 83 -12.90 -14.42 -0.64
C GLY A 83 -13.12 -13.90 0.79
N LEU A 84 -12.42 -12.85 1.19
CA LEU A 84 -12.50 -12.23 2.50
C LEU A 84 -13.25 -10.88 2.42
N PRO A 85 -13.85 -10.41 3.54
CA PRO A 85 -14.48 -9.09 3.57
C PRO A 85 -13.46 -7.97 3.30
N ALA A 86 -13.84 -6.99 2.49
CA ALA A 86 -13.01 -5.80 2.23
C ALA A 86 -12.60 -5.07 3.53
N ALA A 87 -13.50 -5.02 4.52
CA ALA A 87 -13.25 -4.43 5.82
C ALA A 87 -12.06 -5.04 6.57
N SER A 88 -11.70 -6.30 6.29
CA SER A 88 -10.54 -6.96 6.91
C SER A 88 -9.22 -6.30 6.55
N ALA A 89 -9.13 -5.59 5.42
CA ALA A 89 -7.95 -4.81 5.04
C ALA A 89 -7.58 -3.76 6.11
N TRP A 90 -8.59 -3.08 6.67
CA TRP A 90 -8.40 -2.00 7.64
C TRP A 90 -8.11 -2.49 9.07
N GLN A 91 -8.41 -3.75 9.35
CA GLN A 91 -8.28 -4.33 10.68
C GLN A 91 -6.88 -4.86 10.96
N LYS A 92 -6.06 -5.05 9.91
CA LYS A 92 -4.74 -5.64 10.03
C LYS A 92 -3.79 -4.73 10.80
N ARG A 93 -3.29 -5.24 11.93
CA ARG A 93 -2.28 -4.56 12.74
C ARG A 93 -0.89 -4.90 12.21
N MET A 94 0.04 -3.98 12.43
CA MET A 94 1.46 -4.20 12.23
C MET A 94 1.93 -5.47 12.98
N ILE A 95 2.72 -6.30 12.30
CA ILE A 95 3.24 -7.55 12.85
C ILE A 95 4.52 -7.26 13.63
N ILE A 96 4.60 -7.74 14.88
CA ILE A 96 5.82 -7.68 15.69
C ILE A 96 6.41 -9.09 15.75
N VAL A 97 7.62 -9.26 15.22
CA VAL A 97 8.37 -10.53 15.20
C VAL A 97 9.51 -10.51 16.22
#